data_AF-A0A508X4F4-F1
#
_entry.id   AF-A0A508X4F4-F1
#
_cell.length_a   1.000
_cell.length_b   1.000
_cell.length_c   1.000
_cell.angle_alpha   90.00
_cell.angle_beta   90.00
_cell.angle_gamma   90.00
#
_symmetry.space_group_name_H-M   'P 1'
#
loop_
_entity.id
_entity.type
_entity.pdbx_description
1 polymer ?
#
loop_
_entity_poly.entity_id
_entity_poly.type
_entity_poly.pdbx_seq_one_letter_code
_entity_poly.pdbx_strand_id
1 'polypeptide(L)' 'MRDRRPDTTIIPPHKYDLERLPFAKCLLELRPGECVWPINDGSPFLFCAAKTAGKYCQHHQSRAYAAHRITKREK' A
#
# COMPACT_ATOMS: atom_id res chain seq x y z
N MET A 1 24.01 7.31 -14.96
CA MET A 1 22.59 7.28 -14.58
C MET A 1 22.53 6.62 -13.20
N ARG A 2 22.16 7.33 -12.13
CA ARG A 2 22.12 6.71 -10.78
C ARG A 2 20.79 6.00 -10.62
N ASP A 3 20.80 4.67 -10.62
CA ASP A 3 19.70 3.83 -10.16
C ASP A 3 19.43 4.10 -8.67
N ARG A 4 18.70 5.18 -8.36
CA ARG A 4 17.98 5.25 -7.09
C ARG A 4 16.83 4.26 -7.20
N ARG A 5 17.08 2.99 -6.89
CA ARG A 5 16.00 2.14 -6.38
C ARG A 5 15.50 2.85 -5.13
N PRO A 6 14.23 3.32 -5.09
CA PRO A 6 13.70 3.79 -3.82
C PRO A 6 13.85 2.63 -2.86
N ASP A 7 14.49 2.90 -1.72
CA ASP A 7 14.56 1.97 -0.60
C ASP A 7 13.14 1.44 -0.37
N THR A 8 12.92 0.17 -0.71
CA THR A 8 11.59 -0.43 -0.66
C THR A 8 11.26 -0.57 0.81
N THR A 9 10.64 0.45 1.40
CA THR A 9 10.19 0.40 2.78
C THR A 9 9.17 -0.73 2.89
N ILE A 10 9.60 -1.85 3.46
CA ILE A 10 8.73 -2.99 3.76
C ILE A 10 7.85 -2.58 4.94
N ILE A 11 6.57 -2.33 4.67
CA ILE A 11 5.61 -2.01 5.72
C ILE A 11 4.91 -3.32 6.11
N PRO A 12 5.11 -3.85 7.33
CA PRO A 12 4.55 -5.14 7.72
C PRO A 12 3.03 -5.18 7.51
N PRO A 13 2.46 -6.32 7.06
CA PRO A 13 1.03 -6.48 6.94
C PRO A 13 0.31 -6.19 8.26
N HIS A 14 -0.75 -5.39 8.19
CA HIS A 14 -1.62 -5.10 9.32
C HIS A 14 -2.84 -6.04 9.30
N LYS A 15 -3.50 -6.26 10.45
CA LYS A 15 -4.72 -7.09 10.52
C LYS A 15 -5.79 -6.66 9.49
N TYR A 16 -5.92 -5.35 9.28
CA TYR A 16 -6.81 -4.79 8.26
C TYR A 16 -6.44 -5.24 6.83
N ASP A 17 -5.16 -5.44 6.53
CA ASP A 17 -4.71 -5.92 5.22
C ASP A 17 -5.23 -7.34 4.96
N LEU A 18 -5.19 -8.20 5.99
CA LEU A 18 -5.71 -9.58 5.92
C LEU A 18 -7.22 -9.60 5.72
N GLU A 19 -7.96 -8.74 6.42
CA GLU A 19 -9.41 -8.61 6.26
C GLU A 19 -9.82 -8.12 4.85
N ARG A 20 -8.90 -7.47 4.13
CA ARG A 20 -9.12 -6.99 2.76
C ARG A 20 -8.81 -8.01 1.68
N LEU A 21 -8.12 -9.12 1.99
CA LEU A 21 -7.74 -10.14 1.01
C LEU A 21 -8.90 -10.62 0.11
N PRO A 22 -10.13 -10.87 0.61
CA PRO A 22 -11.24 -11.32 -0.25
C PRO A 22 -11.71 -10.29 -1.29
N PHE A 23 -11.39 -9.01 -1.08
CA PHE A 23 -11.79 -7.90 -1.95
C PHE A 23 -10.62 -7.34 -2.76
N ALA A 24 -9.44 -7.92 -2.57
CA ALA A 24 -8.22 -7.43 -3.15
C ALA A 24 -8.16 -7.72 -4.64
N LYS A 25 -7.41 -6.90 -5.36
CA LYS A 25 -7.29 -7.00 -6.80
C LYS A 25 -5.84 -6.97 -7.24
N CYS A 26 -5.56 -7.53 -8.40
CA CYS A 26 -4.28 -7.31 -9.07
C CYS A 26 -4.22 -5.86 -9.58
N LEU A 27 -3.00 -5.36 -9.82
CA LEU A 27 -2.78 -3.99 -10.32
C LEU A 27 -3.60 -3.69 -11.58
N LEU A 28 -3.69 -4.66 -12.50
CA LEU A 28 -4.39 -4.53 -13.77
C LEU A 28 -5.92 -4.48 -13.65
N GLU A 29 -6.46 -4.91 -12.52
CA GLU A 29 -7.91 -4.97 -12.26
C GLU A 29 -8.41 -3.79 -11.42
N LEU A 30 -7.49 -2.98 -10.88
CA LEU A 30 -7.83 -1.79 -10.12
C LEU A 30 -8.49 -0.74 -11.02
N ARG A 31 -9.53 -0.11 -10.48
CA ARG A 31 -10.26 0.97 -11.13
C ARG A 31 -9.86 2.33 -10.52
N PRO A 32 -10.08 3.44 -11.25
CA PRO A 32 -9.97 4.76 -10.66
C PRO A 32 -10.82 4.89 -9.39
N GLY A 33 -10.25 5.46 -8.34
CA GLY A 33 -10.91 5.58 -7.03
C GLY A 33 -10.79 4.33 -6.15
N GLU A 34 -9.92 3.37 -6.48
CA GLU A 34 -9.61 2.23 -5.64
C GLU A 34 -8.23 2.35 -4.99
N CYS A 35 -8.12 1.89 -3.74
CA CYS A 35 -6.91 1.97 -2.93
C CYS A 35 -5.80 1.09 -3.52
N VAL A 36 -4.66 1.71 -3.87
CA VAL A 36 -3.47 1.04 -4.44
C VAL A 36 -2.44 0.64 -3.37
N TRP A 37 -2.86 0.44 -2.12
CA TRP A 37 -1.96 -0.04 -1.08
C TRP A 37 -1.70 -1.54 -1.23
N PRO A 38 -0.42 -1.99 -1.26
CA PRO A 38 -0.09 -3.41 -1.35
C PRO A 38 -0.40 -4.11 -0.03
N ILE A 39 -1.11 -5.23 -0.08
CA ILE A 39 -1.58 -5.93 1.13
C ILE A 39 -0.97 -7.33 1.31
N ASN A 40 -0.16 -7.79 0.37
CA ASN A 40 0.60 -9.03 0.47
C ASN A 40 2.02 -8.85 -0.12
N ASP A 41 2.92 -9.76 0.26
CA ASP A 41 4.30 -9.83 -0.25
C ASP A 41 4.45 -10.94 -1.32
N GLY A 42 3.32 -11.45 -1.84
CA GLY A 42 3.26 -12.67 -2.63
C GLY A 42 2.83 -12.47 -4.08
N SER A 43 2.97 -13.54 -4.87
CA SER A 43 2.36 -13.66 -6.21
C SER A 43 1.03 -14.41 -6.10
N PRO A 44 -0.08 -13.89 -6.66
CA PRO A 44 -0.18 -12.59 -7.34
C PRO A 44 -0.07 -11.42 -6.35
N PHE A 45 0.47 -10.30 -6.83
CA PHE A 45 0.60 -9.09 -6.02
C PHE A 45 -0.76 -8.38 -5.92
N LEU A 46 -1.26 -8.25 -4.70
CA LEU A 46 -2.62 -7.82 -4.41
C LEU A 46 -2.65 -6.44 -3.74
N PHE A 47 -3.66 -5.67 -4.13
CA PHE A 47 -3.91 -4.33 -3.64
C PHE A 47 -5.26 -4.25 -2.93
N CYS A 48 -5.35 -3.36 -1.95
CA CYS A 48 -6.51 -3.21 -1.07
C CYS A 48 -7.85 -3.04 -1.80
N ALA A 49 -7.87 -2.33 -2.92
CA ALA A 49 -9.03 -2.05 -3.77
C ALA A 49 -10.26 -1.42 -3.06
N ALA A 50 -10.11 -0.95 -1.82
CA ALA A 50 -11.18 -0.22 -1.12
C ALA A 50 -11.45 1.12 -1.80
N LYS A 51 -12.71 1.54 -1.85
CA LYS A 51 -13.10 2.84 -2.43
C LYS A 51 -12.39 3.99 -1.71
N THR A 52 -11.87 4.93 -2.48
CA THR A 52 -11.18 6.12 -1.98
C THR A 52 -11.33 7.29 -2.96
N ALA A 53 -11.22 8.51 -2.44
CA ALA A 53 -11.13 9.73 -3.23
C ALA A 53 -9.68 10.07 -3.67
N GLY A 54 -8.68 9.38 -3.10
CA GLY A 54 -7.26 9.60 -3.38
C GLY A 54 -6.52 8.32 -3.74
N LYS A 55 -5.22 8.27 -3.45
CA LYS A 55 -4.38 7.09 -3.73
C LYS A 55 -4.69 5.92 -2.79
N TYR A 56 -4.96 6.21 -1.52
CA TYR A 56 -5.16 5.21 -0.48
C TYR A 56 -6.50 5.42 0.21
N CYS A 57 -7.11 4.36 0.74
CA CYS A 57 -8.24 4.50 1.66
C CYS A 57 -7.77 5.14 2.99
N GLN A 58 -8.70 5.57 3.84
CA GLN A 58 -8.37 6.28 5.08
C GLN A 58 -7.38 5.51 5.97
N HIS A 59 -7.55 4.18 6.10
CA HIS A 59 -6.65 3.34 6.90
C HIS A 59 -5.21 3.35 6.33
N HIS A 60 -5.08 3.06 5.04
CA HIS A 60 -3.77 3.00 4.37
C HIS A 60 -3.12 4.37 4.19
N GLN A 61 -3.90 5.43 4.08
CA GLN A 61 -3.39 6.79 4.09
C GLN A 61 -2.73 7.13 5.44
N SER A 62 -3.35 6.76 6.56
CA SER A 62 -2.75 6.92 7.90
C SER A 62 -1.42 6.18 8.02
N ARG A 63 -1.36 4.94 7.51
CA ARG A 63 -0.14 4.14 7.49
C ARG A 63 0.95 4.72 6.60
N ALA A 64 0.60 5.24 5.43
CA ALA A 64 1.55 5.94 4.54
C ALA A 64 2.23 7.09 5.28
N TYR A 65 1.46 7.93 5.98
CA TYR A 65 1.99 9.05 6.73
C TYR A 65 2.86 8.60 7.91
N ALA A 66 2.47 7.55 8.63
CA ALA A 66 3.27 6.99 9.72
C ALA A 66 4.64 6.51 9.23
N ALA A 67 4.68 5.76 8.12
CA ALA A 67 5.91 5.28 7.51
C ALA A 67 6.83 6.44 7.07
N HIS A 68 6.27 7.48 6.44
CA HIS A 68 7.03 8.68 6.06
C HIS A 68 7.63 9.44 7.26
N ARG A 69 6.99 9.39 8.43
CA ARG A 69 7.54 10.01 9.65
C ARG A 69 8.69 9.19 10.23
N ILE A 70 8.64 7.86 10.12
CA ILE A 70 9.72 6.97 10.58
C ILE A 70 10.97 7.22 9.73
N THR A 71 10.85 7.19 8.40
CA THR A 71 12.00 7.40 7.49
C THR A 71 12.60 8.80 7.58
N LYS A 72 11.86 9.81 8.06
CA LYS A 72 12.38 11.17 8.27
C LYS A 72 13.14 11.34 9.59
N ARG A 73 12.91 10.48 10.59
CA ARG A 73 13.59 10.55 11.90
C ARG A 73 14.98 9.92 11.89
N GLU A 74 15.27 9.05 10.93
CA GLU A 74 16.57 8.37 10.78
C GLU A 74 17.59 9.22 9.99
N LYS A 75 17.41 10.54 9.95
CA LYS A 75 18.27 11.46 9.20
C LYS A 75 18.79 12.61 10.07
#